data_AF-A0AAD2HBY8-F1
#
_entry.id   AF-A0AAD2HBY8-F1
#
_cell.length_a   1.000
_cell.length_b   1.000
_cell.length_c   1.000
_cell.angle_alpha   90.00
_cell.angle_beta   90.00
_cell.angle_gamma   90.00
#
_symmetry.space_group_name_H-M   'P 1'
#
loop_
_entity.id
_entity.type
_entity.pdbx_description
1 polymer ?
#
loop_
_entity_poly.entity_id
_entity_poly.type
_entity_poly.pdbx_seq_one_letter_code
_entity_poly.pdbx_strand_id
1 'polypeptide(L)'
;MWVFYNPSVCPTLARIHSEPEPYRRYSIYDATIEEWSTILRLGHEWGFAEVQKLAVRELEKHPHSKSLTSIDRIVLYRRHGVPEDVLVPYYAAICARGTPLEYEECQKLGMKPVVAINQALHALAYKCDEKMAPLVSKIVAHSNQTS
;
A
#
# COMPACT_ATOMS: atom_id res chain seq x y z
N MET A 1 33.83 -0.23 -29.65
CA MET A 1 35.00 -0.94 -30.20
C MET A 1 34.84 -2.41 -29.83
N TRP A 2 34.39 -3.23 -30.78
CA TRP A 2 34.18 -4.67 -30.61
C TRP A 2 35.52 -5.36 -30.84
N VAL A 3 36.18 -5.81 -29.76
CA VAL A 3 37.48 -6.47 -29.87
C VAL A 3 37.25 -7.97 -29.96
N PHE A 4 37.25 -8.47 -31.19
CA PHE A 4 37.61 -9.83 -31.64
C PHE A 4 37.25 -11.02 -30.72
N TYR A 5 36.09 -11.65 -30.97
CA TYR A 5 35.88 -13.05 -30.59
C TYR A 5 36.57 -13.96 -31.63
N ASN A 6 37.72 -14.53 -31.28
CA ASN A 6 38.42 -15.53 -32.09
C ASN A 6 38.00 -16.94 -31.64
N PRO A 7 37.23 -17.70 -32.45
CA PRO A 7 36.62 -18.97 -32.01
C PRO A 7 37.60 -20.13 -31.82
N SER A 8 38.87 -19.98 -32.20
CA SER A 8 39.85 -21.07 -32.17
C SER A 8 40.55 -21.26 -30.81
N VAL A 9 40.34 -20.35 -29.85
CA VAL A 9 41.14 -20.29 -28.61
C VAL A 9 40.54 -21.11 -27.45
N CYS A 10 39.24 -21.44 -27.46
CA CYS A 10 38.63 -22.22 -26.38
C CYS A 10 37.52 -23.16 -26.88
N PRO A 11 37.82 -24.44 -27.22
CA PRO A 11 36.78 -25.43 -27.54
C PRO A 11 35.89 -25.75 -26.33
N THR A 12 36.38 -25.51 -25.11
CA THR A 12 35.71 -25.78 -23.84
C THR A 12 34.70 -24.72 -23.42
N LEU A 13 34.79 -23.49 -23.95
CA LEU A 13 33.85 -22.40 -23.64
C LEU A 13 32.54 -22.53 -24.44
N ALA A 14 32.56 -23.25 -25.57
CA ALA A 14 31.36 -23.61 -26.31
C ALA A 14 30.41 -24.54 -25.53
N ARG A 15 30.89 -25.20 -24.47
CA ARG A 15 30.09 -26.09 -23.60
C ARG A 15 29.48 -25.38 -22.38
N ILE A 16 29.86 -24.12 -22.14
CA ILE A 16 29.35 -23.29 -21.03
C ILE A 16 28.20 -22.38 -21.50
N HIS A 17 27.92 -22.32 -22.80
CA HIS A 17 26.59 -21.91 -23.27
C HIS A 17 25.61 -23.08 -23.10
N SER A 18 25.33 -23.42 -21.83
CA SER A 18 23.97 -23.76 -21.44
C SER A 18 23.02 -22.79 -22.15
N GLU A 19 21.95 -23.34 -22.74
CA GLU A 19 20.87 -22.60 -23.41
C GLU A 19 20.68 -21.23 -22.75
N PRO A 20 20.62 -20.12 -23.52
CA PRO A 20 20.35 -18.83 -22.91
C PRO A 20 19.02 -18.98 -22.18
N GLU A 21 19.08 -19.00 -20.84
CA GLU A 21 17.93 -18.93 -19.95
C GLU A 21 16.94 -17.97 -20.61
N PRO A 22 15.69 -18.41 -20.89
CA PRO A 22 14.77 -17.63 -21.69
C PRO A 22 14.67 -16.27 -21.03
N TYR A 23 15.22 -15.26 -21.69
CA TYR A 23 15.28 -13.90 -21.16
C TYR A 23 13.88 -13.57 -20.68
N ARG A 24 13.70 -13.48 -19.35
CA ARG A 24 12.38 -13.30 -18.76
C ARG A 24 11.80 -12.07 -19.42
N ARG A 25 10.75 -12.24 -20.24
CA ARG A 25 10.05 -11.10 -20.84
C ARG A 25 9.35 -10.39 -19.68
N TYR A 26 10.00 -9.37 -19.14
CA TYR A 26 9.41 -8.50 -18.14
C TYR A 26 8.31 -7.70 -18.81
N SER A 27 7.10 -8.22 -18.76
CA SER A 27 5.89 -7.49 -19.08
C SER A 27 5.52 -6.68 -17.84
N ILE A 28 5.48 -5.36 -17.96
CA ILE A 28 5.01 -4.47 -16.89
C ILE A 28 3.60 -4.82 -16.39
N TYR A 29 2.84 -5.56 -17.18
CA TYR A 29 1.45 -5.93 -16.91
C TYR A 29 1.31 -7.23 -16.11
N ASP A 30 2.38 -8.02 -16.01
CA ASP A 30 2.41 -9.30 -15.28
C ASP A 30 3.25 -9.22 -13.99
N ALA A 31 3.75 -8.03 -13.66
CA ALA A 31 4.58 -7.82 -12.50
C ALA A 31 3.80 -8.07 -11.19
N THR A 32 4.41 -8.84 -10.30
CA THR A 32 3.88 -9.19 -8.98
C THR A 32 3.99 -8.02 -8.00
N ILE A 33 3.24 -8.10 -6.89
CA ILE A 33 3.34 -7.12 -5.79
C ILE A 33 4.78 -7.05 -5.26
N GLU A 34 5.48 -8.19 -5.20
CA GLU A 34 6.86 -8.27 -4.74
C GLU A 34 7.82 -7.53 -5.68
N GLU A 35 7.66 -7.70 -6.99
CA GLU A 35 8.44 -6.97 -8.01
C GLU A 35 8.19 -5.47 -7.92
N TRP A 36 6.92 -5.05 -7.81
CA TRP A 36 6.59 -3.64 -7.62
C TRP A 36 7.10 -3.06 -6.30
N SER A 37 7.06 -3.84 -5.20
CA SER A 37 7.64 -3.42 -3.92
C SER A 37 9.17 -3.27 -4.01
N THR A 38 9.82 -4.12 -4.82
CA THR A 38 11.26 -4.03 -5.08
C THR A 38 11.60 -2.79 -5.89
N ILE A 39 10.82 -2.50 -6.94
CA ILE A 39 10.96 -1.27 -7.75
C ILE A 39 10.73 -0.03 -6.88
N LEU A 40 9.71 -0.05 -6.01
CA LEU A 40 9.43 1.05 -5.09
C LEU A 40 10.57 1.26 -4.08
N ARG A 41 11.13 0.17 -3.54
CA ARG A 41 12.30 0.22 -2.65
C ARG A 41 13.51 0.81 -3.36
N LEU A 42 13.85 0.33 -4.55
CA LEU A 42 14.98 0.83 -5.32
C LEU A 42 14.79 2.30 -5.73
N GLY A 43 13.57 2.67 -6.13
CA GLY A 43 13.20 4.06 -6.40
C GLY A 43 13.41 4.97 -5.19
N HIS A 44 13.12 4.48 -3.98
CA HIS A 44 13.39 5.19 -2.74
C HIS A 44 14.88 5.30 -2.42
N GLU A 45 15.60 4.17 -2.44
CA GLU A 45 17.02 4.12 -2.11
C GLU A 45 17.87 5.00 -3.04
N TRP A 46 17.47 5.13 -4.30
CA TRP A 46 18.19 5.92 -5.29
C TRP A 46 17.64 7.34 -5.47
N GLY A 47 16.55 7.69 -4.78
CA GLY A 47 15.94 9.02 -4.84
C GLY A 47 15.18 9.33 -6.14
N PHE A 48 14.71 8.30 -6.85
CA PHE A 48 13.92 8.44 -8.07
C PHE A 48 12.42 8.59 -7.75
N ALA A 49 12.01 9.83 -7.46
CA ALA A 49 10.62 10.15 -7.12
C ALA A 49 9.61 9.74 -8.21
N GLU A 50 9.97 9.88 -9.48
CA GLU A 50 9.10 9.55 -10.62
C GLU A 50 8.88 8.03 -10.74
N VAL A 51 9.91 7.24 -10.43
CA VAL A 51 9.81 5.77 -10.39
C VAL A 51 8.95 5.34 -9.21
N GLN A 52 9.07 6.00 -8.05
CA GLN A 52 8.20 5.73 -6.91
C GLN A 52 6.74 6.03 -7.23
N LYS A 53 6.45 7.19 -7.83
CA LYS A 53 5.09 7.57 -8.26
C LYS A 53 4.53 6.57 -9.26
N LEU A 54 5.35 6.10 -10.20
CA LEU A 54 4.97 5.07 -11.14
C LEU A 54 4.65 3.75 -10.43
N ALA A 55 5.50 3.30 -9.51
CA ALA A 55 5.28 2.06 -8.77
C ALA A 55 4.00 2.13 -7.91
N VAL A 56 3.73 3.25 -7.25
CA VAL A 56 2.46 3.47 -6.51
C VAL A 56 1.26 3.39 -7.45
N ARG A 57 1.31 4.08 -8.60
CA ARG A 57 0.23 4.08 -9.58
C ARG A 57 -0.06 2.68 -10.14
N GLU A 58 0.97 1.89 -10.40
CA GLU A 58 0.79 0.53 -10.90
C GLU A 58 0.31 -0.42 -9.78
N LEU A 59 0.80 -0.27 -8.55
CA LEU A 59 0.27 -0.99 -7.38
C LEU A 59 -1.21 -0.69 -7.12
N GLU A 60 -1.71 0.51 -7.42
CA GLU A 60 -3.13 0.83 -7.30
C GLU A 60 -4.00 0.21 -8.39
N LYS A 61 -3.49 0.15 -9.62
CA LYS A 61 -4.23 -0.42 -10.77
C LYS A 61 -4.25 -1.94 -10.79
N HIS A 62 -3.21 -2.59 -10.25
CA HIS A 62 -3.04 -4.02 -10.44
C HIS A 62 -4.18 -4.83 -9.78
N PRO A 63 -4.77 -5.82 -10.48
CA PRO A 63 -5.86 -6.65 -9.95
C PRO A 63 -5.49 -7.38 -8.65
N HIS A 64 -4.24 -7.84 -8.55
CA HIS A 64 -3.70 -8.54 -7.38
C HIS A 64 -3.57 -7.61 -6.15
N SER A 65 -3.54 -6.30 -6.35
CA SER A 65 -3.53 -5.32 -5.26
C SER A 65 -4.73 -5.48 -4.33
N LYS A 66 -5.91 -5.86 -4.85
CA LYS A 66 -7.11 -6.05 -4.02
C LYS A 66 -6.93 -7.03 -2.84
N SER A 67 -5.95 -7.92 -2.92
CA SER A 67 -5.62 -8.83 -1.81
C SER A 67 -4.93 -8.13 -0.63
N LEU A 68 -4.28 -6.98 -0.85
CA LEU A 68 -3.64 -6.23 0.22
C LEU A 68 -4.72 -5.51 1.03
N THR A 69 -4.62 -5.60 2.36
CA THR A 69 -5.45 -4.76 3.23
C THR A 69 -4.99 -3.29 3.15
N SER A 70 -5.86 -2.35 3.51
CA SER A 70 -5.48 -0.93 3.60
C SER A 70 -4.28 -0.72 4.54
N ILE A 71 -4.16 -1.58 5.55
CA ILE A 71 -3.09 -1.56 6.55
C ILE A 71 -1.76 -1.98 5.94
N ASP A 72 -1.73 -3.11 5.22
CA ASP A 72 -0.50 -3.59 4.58
C ASP A 72 0.04 -2.57 3.56
N ARG A 73 -0.87 -1.86 2.84
CA ARG A 73 -0.49 -0.76 1.95
C ARG A 73 0.16 0.39 2.68
N ILE A 74 -0.44 0.86 3.78
CA ILE A 74 0.12 1.96 4.59
C ILE A 74 1.52 1.58 5.09
N VAL A 75 1.71 0.35 5.56
CA VAL A 75 3.01 -0.14 6.03
C VAL A 75 4.03 -0.16 4.89
N LEU A 76 3.65 -0.67 3.72
CA LEU A 76 4.53 -0.74 2.54
C LEU A 76 4.92 0.64 2.05
N TYR A 77 3.96 1.52 1.81
CA TYR A 77 4.19 2.87 1.30
C TYR A 77 5.02 3.72 2.27
N ARG A 78 4.74 3.64 3.57
CA ARG A 78 5.52 4.33 4.59
C ARG A 78 6.96 3.80 4.69
N ARG A 79 7.15 2.49 4.57
CA ARG A 79 8.49 1.87 4.59
C ARG A 79 9.36 2.33 3.42
N HIS A 80 8.75 2.65 2.29
CA HIS A 80 9.45 3.09 1.08
C HIS A 80 9.36 4.60 0.82
N GLY A 81 9.04 5.40 1.85
CA GLY A 81 9.09 6.86 1.80
C GLY A 81 8.12 7.49 0.81
N VAL A 82 6.99 6.84 0.55
CA VAL A 82 5.90 7.43 -0.24
C VAL A 82 5.32 8.64 0.53
N PRO A 83 4.99 9.74 -0.15
CA PRO A 83 4.44 10.93 0.50
C PRO A 83 3.14 10.64 1.25
N GLU A 84 2.97 11.30 2.39
CA GLU A 84 1.82 11.12 3.29
C GLU A 84 0.48 11.42 2.60
N ASP A 85 0.47 12.31 1.59
CA ASP A 85 -0.71 12.67 0.79
C ASP A 85 -1.39 11.44 0.16
N VAL A 86 -0.60 10.43 -0.22
CA VAL A 86 -1.09 9.16 -0.78
C VAL A 86 -1.66 8.26 0.32
N LEU A 87 -1.21 8.41 1.57
CA LEU A 87 -1.65 7.59 2.72
C LEU A 87 -3.00 8.05 3.29
N VAL A 88 -3.32 9.34 3.20
CA VAL A 88 -4.56 9.95 3.70
C VAL A 88 -5.83 9.15 3.33
N PRO A 89 -6.08 8.79 2.06
CA PRO A 89 -7.30 8.04 1.70
C PRO A 89 -7.36 6.66 2.37
N TYR A 90 -6.22 6.01 2.61
CA TYR A 90 -6.20 4.70 3.29
C TYR A 90 -6.48 4.84 4.79
N TYR A 91 -5.96 5.87 5.44
CA TYR A 91 -6.32 6.18 6.83
C TYR A 91 -7.80 6.51 6.97
N ALA A 92 -8.36 7.28 6.04
CA ALA A 92 -9.79 7.58 6.00
C ALA A 92 -10.63 6.31 5.80
N ALA A 93 -10.21 5.39 4.93
CA ALA A 93 -10.89 4.13 4.70
C ALA A 93 -10.91 3.23 5.96
N ILE A 94 -9.82 3.22 6.74
CA ILE A 94 -9.78 2.51 8.04
C ILE A 94 -10.76 3.15 9.02
N CYS A 95 -10.78 4.48 9.12
CA CYS A 95 -11.70 5.18 10.01
C CYS A 95 -13.17 4.96 9.62
N ALA A 96 -13.46 4.90 8.32
CA ALA A 96 -14.80 4.68 7.79
C ALA A 96 -15.35 3.27 8.08
N ARG A 97 -14.48 2.27 8.34
CA ARG A 97 -14.89 0.90 8.72
C ARG A 97 -15.68 0.89 10.04
N GLY A 98 -15.44 1.87 10.92
CA GLY A 98 -16.11 1.98 12.21
C GLY A 98 -15.77 0.88 13.21
N THR A 99 -14.94 -0.10 12.83
CA THR A 99 -14.47 -1.14 13.74
C THR A 99 -13.11 -0.79 14.34
N PRO A 100 -12.89 -1.08 15.63
CA PRO A 100 -11.58 -0.93 16.25
C PRO A 100 -10.50 -1.71 15.50
N LEU A 101 -9.26 -1.23 15.58
CA LEU A 101 -8.10 -1.97 15.08
C LEU A 101 -7.87 -3.22 15.93
N GLU A 102 -7.62 -4.34 15.27
CA GLU A 102 -7.23 -5.57 15.94
C GLU A 102 -5.77 -5.48 16.44
N TYR A 103 -5.40 -6.30 17.42
CA TYR A 103 -4.05 -6.32 17.97
C TYR A 103 -2.97 -6.60 16.91
N GLU A 104 -3.23 -7.55 16.01
CA GLU A 104 -2.34 -7.88 14.87
C GLU A 104 -2.19 -6.71 13.89
N GLU A 105 -3.30 -6.01 13.61
CA GLU A 105 -3.30 -4.81 12.79
C GLU A 105 -2.45 -3.70 13.43
N CYS A 106 -2.59 -3.50 14.74
CA CYS A 106 -1.82 -2.52 15.49
C CYS A 106 -0.32 -2.81 15.49
N GLN A 107 0.07 -4.08 15.63
CA GLN A 107 1.48 -4.48 15.58
C GLN A 107 2.11 -4.17 14.22
N LYS A 108 1.41 -4.42 13.12
CA LYS A 108 1.90 -4.14 11.77
C LYS A 108 2.06 -2.65 11.48
N LEU A 109 1.09 -1.83 11.89
CA LEU A 109 1.09 -0.37 11.69
C LEU A 109 2.18 0.33 12.52
N GLY A 110 2.47 -0.19 13.71
CA GLY A 110 3.32 0.45 14.69
C GLY A 110 2.59 1.52 15.51
N MET A 111 3.22 1.95 16.62
CA MET A 111 2.52 2.73 17.65
C MET A 111 2.02 4.11 17.18
N LYS A 112 2.85 4.87 16.45
CA LYS A 112 2.51 6.24 16.02
C LYS A 112 1.20 6.32 15.21
N PRO A 113 1.03 5.57 14.11
CA PRO A 113 -0.21 5.63 13.33
C PRO A 113 -1.40 5.02 14.05
N VAL A 114 -1.20 4.01 14.92
CA VAL A 114 -2.28 3.44 15.75
C VAL A 114 -2.88 4.49 16.67
N VAL A 115 -2.05 5.27 17.36
CA VAL A 115 -2.53 6.36 18.23
C VAL A 115 -3.29 7.41 17.41
N ALA A 116 -2.78 7.80 16.25
CA ALA A 116 -3.44 8.77 15.39
C ALA A 116 -4.81 8.27 14.88
N ILE A 117 -4.90 7.01 14.45
CA ILE A 117 -6.16 6.40 14.02
C ILE A 117 -7.14 6.32 15.18
N ASN A 118 -6.71 5.87 16.37
CA ASN A 118 -7.58 5.78 17.54
C ASN A 118 -8.10 7.16 18.00
N GLN A 119 -7.25 8.20 17.97
CA GLN A 119 -7.69 9.57 18.23
C GLN A 119 -8.72 10.04 17.20
N ALA A 120 -8.50 9.74 15.92
CA ALA A 120 -9.45 10.08 14.86
C ALA A 120 -10.79 9.35 15.04
N LEU A 121 -10.77 8.04 15.32
CA LEU A 121 -11.96 7.24 15.60
C LEU A 121 -12.74 7.77 16.80
N HIS A 122 -12.06 8.07 17.92
CA HIS A 122 -12.70 8.62 19.11
C HIS A 122 -13.31 10.00 18.84
N ALA A 123 -12.62 10.85 18.08
CA ALA A 123 -13.13 12.17 17.69
C ALA A 123 -14.37 12.07 16.78
N LEU A 124 -14.44 11.05 15.91
CA LEU A 124 -15.61 10.78 15.07
C LEU A 124 -16.79 10.29 15.91
N ALA A 125 -16.55 9.38 16.86
CA ALA A 125 -17.59 8.88 17.78
C ALA A 125 -18.17 10.03 18.62
N TYR A 126 -17.32 10.84 19.24
CA TYR A 126 -17.75 12.00 20.04
C TYR A 126 -18.60 12.99 19.21
N LYS A 127 -18.18 13.30 17.98
CA LYS A 127 -18.94 14.20 17.09
C LYS A 127 -20.28 13.61 16.66
N CYS A 128 -20.36 12.29 16.49
CA CYS A 128 -21.63 11.62 16.21
C CYS A 128 -22.58 11.71 17.41
N ASP A 129 -22.08 11.51 18.64
CA ASP A 129 -22.89 11.64 19.86
C ASP A 129 -23.40 13.07 20.05
N GLU A 130 -22.55 14.08 19.86
CA GLU A 130 -22.91 15.50 19.96
C GLU A 130 -24.01 15.88 18.96
N LYS A 131 -23.91 15.41 17.72
CA LYS A 131 -24.92 15.69 16.68
C LYS A 131 -26.18 14.84 16.82
N MET A 132 -26.09 13.62 17.38
CA MET A 132 -27.23 12.74 17.61
C MET A 132 -28.06 13.14 18.83
N ALA A 133 -27.45 13.65 19.90
CA ALA A 133 -28.14 14.08 21.12
C ALA A 133 -29.37 15.00 20.90
N PRO A 134 -29.29 16.08 20.07
CA PRO A 134 -30.45 16.93 19.80
C PRO A 134 -31.50 16.26 18.88
N LEU A 135 -31.14 15.25 18.09
CA LEU A 135 -32.08 14.52 17.23
C LEU A 135 -32.84 13.45 18.02
N VAL A 136 -32.16 12.72 18.89
CA VAL A 136 -32.75 11.72 19.79
C VAL A 136 -33.75 12.38 20.74
N SER A 137 -33.39 13.52 21.34
CA SER A 137 -34.32 14.28 22.20
C SER A 137 -35.56 14.77 21.47
N LYS A 138 -35.43 15.21 20.21
CA LYS A 138 -36.60 15.55 19.37
C LYS A 138 -37.48 14.33 19.12
N ILE A 139 -36.91 13.18 18.77
CA ILE A 139 -37.70 11.95 18.50
C ILE A 139 -38.45 11.51 19.77
N VAL A 140 -37.77 11.49 20.92
CA VAL A 140 -38.36 11.12 22.23
C VAL A 140 -39.45 12.13 22.65
N ALA A 141 -39.27 13.42 22.38
CA ALA A 141 -40.29 14.43 22.69
C ALA A 141 -41.56 14.27 21.84
N HIS A 142 -41.44 13.87 20.56
CA HIS A 142 -42.60 13.63 19.69
C HIS A 142 -43.32 12.32 20.05
N SER A 143 -42.60 11.27 20.47
CA SER A 143 -43.24 10.01 20.91
C SER A 143 -44.03 10.15 22.21
N ASN A 144 -43.61 11.04 23.11
CA ASN A 144 -44.27 11.29 24.39
C ASN A 144 -45.53 12.19 24.27
N GLN A 145 -45.75 12.82 23.12
CA GLN A 145 -46.94 13.65 22.84
C GLN A 145 -48.06 12.86 22.14
N THR A 146 -47.78 11.66 21.63
CA THR A 146 -48.74 10.80 20.92
C THR A 146 -49.37 9.70 21.79
N SER A 147 -49.27 9.81 23.12
CA SER A 147 -49.87 8.85 24.06
C SER A 147 -50.80 9.50 25.07
#